data_AF-A0A0B4X3F0-F1
#
_entry.id   AF-A0A0B4X3F0-F1
#
_cell.length_a   1.000
_cell.length_b   1.000
_cell.length_c   1.000
_cell.angle_alpha   90.00
_cell.angle_beta   90.00
_cell.angle_gamma   90.00
#
_symmetry.space_group_name_H-M   'P 1'
#
loop_
_entity.id
_entity.type
_entity.pdbx_description
1 polymer ?
#
loop_
_entity_poly.entity_id
_entity_poly.type
_entity_poly.pdbx_seq_one_letter_code
_entity_poly.pdbx_strand_id
1 'polypeptide(L)'
;MREPDIDVDGWCLDDGEEYHRAAPDTFWIPDREAREALQPGDLAKLIFRISVDDPEAPVAVERMWVLVRERIPGGYFGILDNDPEAIDDNEEFWSGIELPFAARHVINIDGRDENTIALAAQEPKRRWQKS
;
A
#
# COMPACT_ATOMS: atom_id res chain seq x y z
N MET A 1 -13.06 1.98 7.81
CA MET A 1 -11.68 2.47 7.66
C MET A 1 -11.70 3.44 6.50
N ARG A 2 -11.32 4.70 6.70
CA ARG A 2 -11.19 5.66 5.60
C ARG A 2 -10.00 5.26 4.74
N GLU A 3 -10.18 5.08 3.45
CA GLU A 3 -9.10 4.88 2.48
C GLU A 3 -8.45 6.23 2.15
N PRO A 4 -7.16 6.24 1.74
CA PRO A 4 -6.50 7.46 1.27
C PRO A 4 -7.19 8.01 0.04
N ASP A 5 -7.37 9.31 0.00
CA ASP A 5 -8.01 10.04 -1.09
C ASP A 5 -7.03 11.06 -1.65
N ILE A 6 -6.88 11.11 -2.98
CA ILE A 6 -5.84 11.93 -3.61
C ILE A 6 -6.07 13.43 -3.42
N ASP A 7 -7.32 13.88 -3.30
CA ASP A 7 -7.65 15.30 -3.13
C ASP A 7 -7.48 15.75 -1.66
N VAL A 8 -7.56 14.80 -0.73
CA VAL A 8 -7.45 15.06 0.73
C VAL A 8 -6.05 14.80 1.26
N ASP A 9 -5.44 13.69 0.85
CA ASP A 9 -4.17 13.18 1.39
C ASP A 9 -3.00 13.39 0.42
N GLY A 10 -3.26 13.84 -0.81
CA GLY A 10 -2.24 13.96 -1.85
C GLY A 10 -1.86 12.62 -2.49
N TRP A 11 -2.46 11.51 -2.08
CA TRP A 11 -2.24 10.19 -2.69
C TRP A 11 -3.43 9.24 -2.46
N CYS A 12 -3.54 8.21 -3.28
CA CYS A 12 -4.51 7.12 -3.11
C CYS A 12 -3.98 5.79 -3.64
N LEU A 13 -4.77 4.73 -3.50
CA LEU A 13 -4.45 3.39 -4.00
C LEU A 13 -5.32 3.03 -5.20
N ASP A 14 -4.69 2.44 -6.22
CA ASP A 14 -5.40 1.85 -7.36
C ASP A 14 -5.86 0.41 -7.06
N ASP A 15 -6.90 -0.05 -7.76
CA ASP A 15 -7.42 -1.40 -7.64
C ASP A 15 -6.66 -2.38 -8.55
N GLY A 16 -5.85 -3.26 -7.94
CA GLY A 16 -5.08 -4.28 -8.65
C GLY A 16 -5.94 -5.31 -9.39
N GLU A 17 -7.16 -5.58 -8.93
CA GLU A 17 -8.10 -6.46 -9.63
C GLU A 17 -8.62 -5.82 -10.91
N GLU A 18 -8.77 -4.50 -10.96
CA GLU A 18 -9.14 -3.78 -12.18
C GLU A 18 -8.02 -3.83 -13.22
N TYR A 19 -6.76 -3.62 -12.81
CA TYR A 19 -5.60 -3.78 -13.70
C TYR A 19 -5.51 -5.21 -14.25
N HIS A 20 -5.68 -6.22 -13.38
CA HIS A 20 -5.70 -7.61 -13.82
C HIS A 20 -6.85 -7.89 -14.79
N ARG A 21 -8.07 -7.39 -14.51
CA ARG A 21 -9.23 -7.58 -15.39
C ARG A 21 -9.04 -6.93 -16.76
N ALA A 22 -8.38 -5.78 -16.82
CA ALA A 22 -8.11 -5.05 -18.05
C ALA A 22 -7.02 -5.72 -18.91
N ALA A 23 -6.03 -6.36 -18.27
CA ALA A 23 -4.89 -6.95 -18.96
C ALA A 23 -4.42 -8.28 -18.32
N PRO A 24 -5.26 -9.33 -18.29
CA PRO A 24 -5.02 -10.53 -17.48
C PRO A 24 -3.77 -11.31 -17.90
N ASP A 25 -3.40 -11.26 -19.17
CA ASP A 25 -2.24 -11.98 -19.73
C ASP A 25 -0.90 -11.32 -19.39
N THR A 26 -0.91 -10.01 -19.08
CA THR A 26 0.31 -9.22 -18.86
C THR A 26 0.39 -8.60 -17.47
N PHE A 27 -0.72 -8.60 -16.73
CA PHE A 27 -0.81 -8.07 -15.38
C PHE A 27 -1.31 -9.18 -14.45
N TRP A 28 -0.40 -10.06 -14.05
CA TRP A 28 -0.71 -11.09 -13.05
C TRP A 28 -0.83 -10.48 -11.65
N ILE A 29 -1.76 -10.99 -10.84
CA ILE A 29 -1.86 -10.72 -9.40
C ILE A 29 -1.98 -12.04 -8.64
N PRO A 30 -1.59 -12.09 -7.35
CA PRO A 30 -1.86 -13.25 -6.51
C PRO A 30 -3.36 -13.58 -6.44
N ASP A 31 -3.66 -14.86 -6.24
CA ASP A 31 -5.06 -15.29 -6.13
C ASP A 31 -5.77 -14.61 -4.94
N ARG A 32 -7.10 -14.65 -4.99
CA ARG A 32 -7.93 -13.99 -4.00
C ARG A 32 -7.69 -14.54 -2.59
N GLU A 33 -7.52 -15.85 -2.47
CA GLU A 33 -7.31 -16.51 -1.17
C GLU A 33 -6.02 -16.02 -0.51
N ALA A 34 -4.91 -15.96 -1.24
CA ALA A 34 -3.64 -15.43 -0.74
C ALA A 34 -3.76 -13.97 -0.32
N ARG A 35 -4.41 -13.12 -1.12
CA ARG A 35 -4.61 -11.69 -0.80
C ARG A 35 -5.51 -11.48 0.41
N GLU A 36 -6.50 -12.34 0.64
CA GLU A 36 -7.38 -12.32 1.82
C GLU A 36 -6.78 -13.03 3.04
N ALA A 37 -5.67 -13.76 2.88
CA ALA A 37 -5.01 -14.54 3.94
C ALA A 37 -3.76 -13.86 4.54
N LEU A 38 -3.40 -12.65 4.10
CA LEU A 38 -2.24 -11.92 4.62
C LEU A 38 -2.25 -11.81 6.15
N GLN A 39 -1.05 -11.91 6.74
CA GLN A 39 -0.78 -11.87 8.16
C GLN A 39 0.24 -10.79 8.49
N PRO A 40 0.29 -10.32 9.76
CA PRO A 40 1.39 -9.46 10.21
C PRO A 40 2.75 -10.06 9.85
N GLY A 41 3.60 -9.22 9.25
CA GLY A 41 4.91 -9.58 8.71
C GLY A 41 4.94 -9.85 7.21
N ASP A 42 3.81 -10.12 6.56
CA ASP A 42 3.80 -10.30 5.09
C ASP A 42 4.00 -8.94 4.41
N LEU A 43 4.63 -8.94 3.24
CA LEU A 43 4.78 -7.74 2.42
C LEU A 43 3.77 -7.80 1.28
N ALA A 44 2.99 -6.75 1.11
CA ALA A 44 2.06 -6.58 0.00
C ALA A 44 2.55 -5.47 -0.92
N LYS A 45 2.67 -5.74 -2.21
CA LYS A 45 2.95 -4.70 -3.21
C LYS A 45 1.65 -4.10 -3.67
N LEU A 46 1.54 -2.77 -3.63
CA LEU A 46 0.35 -2.01 -4.01
C LEU A 46 0.70 -1.01 -5.13
N ILE A 47 -0.32 -0.42 -5.75
CA ILE A 47 -0.18 0.68 -6.72
C ILE A 47 -0.63 1.97 -6.04
N PHE A 48 0.26 2.96 -6.00
CA PHE A 48 0.01 4.28 -5.43
C PHE A 48 -0.11 5.31 -6.55
N ARG A 49 -1.12 6.17 -6.43
CA ARG A 49 -1.23 7.41 -7.22
C ARG A 49 -0.88 8.56 -6.30
N ILE A 50 0.07 9.40 -6.71
CA ILE A 50 0.62 10.48 -5.90
C ILE A 50 0.44 11.78 -6.66
N SER A 51 -0.19 12.78 -6.04
CA SER A 51 -0.28 14.13 -6.57
C SER A 51 1.11 14.77 -6.55
N VAL A 52 1.52 15.34 -7.67
CA VAL A 52 2.83 15.99 -7.84
C VAL A 52 2.67 17.37 -8.46
N ASP A 53 3.63 18.26 -8.21
CA ASP A 53 3.66 19.62 -8.77
C ASP A 53 4.24 19.62 -10.20
N ASP A 54 3.57 18.88 -11.09
CA ASP A 54 3.84 18.86 -12.53
C ASP A 54 2.54 19.19 -13.30
N PRO A 55 2.46 20.33 -14.01
CA PRO A 55 1.24 20.72 -14.70
C PRO A 55 0.88 19.81 -15.90
N GLU A 56 1.85 19.12 -16.50
CA GLU A 56 1.62 18.22 -17.64
C GLU A 56 1.34 16.79 -17.17
N ALA A 57 1.90 16.39 -16.03
CA ALA A 57 1.73 15.07 -15.43
C ALA A 57 1.45 15.18 -13.91
N PRO A 58 0.28 15.70 -13.49
CA PRO A 58 0.01 16.04 -12.09
C PRO A 58 -0.13 14.83 -11.16
N VAL A 59 -0.04 13.61 -11.69
CA VAL A 59 -0.11 12.37 -10.91
C VAL A 59 1.00 11.42 -11.34
N ALA A 60 1.84 11.05 -10.39
CA ALA A 60 2.78 9.95 -10.51
C ALA A 60 2.13 8.63 -10.08
N VAL A 61 2.56 7.51 -10.67
CA VAL A 61 2.09 6.16 -10.33
C VAL A 61 3.27 5.28 -9.96
N GLU A 62 3.26 4.75 -8.74
CA GLU A 62 4.35 3.95 -8.19
C GLU A 62 3.87 2.60 -7.65
N ARG A 63 4.75 1.58 -7.69
CA ARG A 63 4.45 0.25 -7.12
C ARG A 63 5.34 0.00 -5.92
N MET A 64 4.75 0.13 -4.74
CA MET A 64 5.48 0.19 -3.48
C MET A 64 5.10 -0.99 -2.57
N TRP A 65 6.03 -1.39 -1.72
CA TRP A 65 5.86 -2.46 -0.75
C TRP A 65 5.30 -1.91 0.56
N VAL A 66 4.37 -2.67 1.15
CA VAL A 66 3.73 -2.35 2.41
C VAL A 66 3.82 -3.56 3.31
N LEU A 67 4.46 -3.41 4.47
CA LEU A 67 4.53 -4.41 5.51
C LEU A 67 3.18 -4.51 6.22
N VAL A 68 2.52 -5.66 6.14
CA VAL A 68 1.27 -5.91 6.85
C VAL A 68 1.54 -5.88 8.35
N ARG A 69 0.80 -5.02 9.06
CA ARG A 69 0.94 -4.82 10.52
C ARG A 69 -0.22 -5.43 11.28
N GLU A 70 -1.43 -5.21 10.79
CA GLU A 70 -2.66 -5.57 11.48
C GLU A 70 -3.73 -5.96 10.46
N ARG A 71 -4.41 -7.08 10.71
CA ARG A 71 -5.60 -7.48 9.97
C ARG A 71 -6.84 -6.91 10.64
N ILE A 72 -7.73 -6.30 9.87
CA ILE A 72 -8.96 -5.72 10.37
C ILE A 72 -10.18 -6.16 9.54
N PRO A 73 -11.42 -5.93 10.00
CA PRO A 73 -12.60 -6.13 9.16
C PRO A 73 -12.51 -5.28 7.88
N GLY A 74 -12.53 -5.94 6.72
CA GLY A 74 -12.49 -5.29 5.41
C GLY A 74 -11.10 -5.03 4.83
N GLY A 75 -10.01 -5.33 5.53
CA GLY A 75 -8.67 -5.13 5.00
C GLY A 75 -7.56 -5.20 6.05
N TYR A 76 -6.57 -4.32 5.89
CA TYR A 76 -5.32 -4.34 6.62
C TYR A 76 -4.88 -2.92 6.95
N PHE A 77 -4.19 -2.77 8.08
CA PHE A 77 -3.23 -1.70 8.24
C PHE A 77 -1.84 -2.25 7.95
N GLY A 78 -1.06 -1.49 7.19
CA GLY A 78 0.34 -1.79 6.92
C GLY A 78 1.23 -0.57 7.09
N ILE A 79 2.53 -0.80 6.98
CA ILE A 79 3.58 0.20 7.10
C ILE A 79 4.26 0.32 5.74
N LEU A 80 4.37 1.53 5.19
CA LEU A 80 5.06 1.75 3.92
C LEU A 80 6.54 1.36 4.06
N ASP A 81 7.03 0.45 3.22
CA ASP A 81 8.35 -0.18 3.34
C ASP A 81 9.40 0.36 2.34
N ASN A 82 9.02 1.36 1.54
CA ASN A 82 9.96 2.07 0.68
C ASN A 82 9.61 3.56 0.57
N ASP A 83 10.60 4.34 0.18
CA ASP A 83 10.46 5.77 -0.06
C ASP A 83 9.80 6.00 -1.43
N PRO A 84 8.81 6.92 -1.53
CA PRO A 84 8.32 7.42 -2.81
C PRO A 84 9.43 8.06 -3.64
N GLU A 85 9.41 7.86 -4.96
CA GLU A 85 10.39 8.46 -5.87
C GLU A 85 9.94 9.82 -6.43
N ALA A 86 8.63 10.02 -6.59
CA ALA A 86 8.07 11.17 -7.29
C ALA A 86 7.91 12.45 -6.44
N ILE A 87 8.17 12.38 -5.13
CA ILE A 87 8.06 13.51 -4.20
C ILE A 87 9.28 13.59 -3.28
N ASP A 88 9.57 14.78 -2.77
CA ASP A 88 10.61 14.97 -1.76
C ASP A 88 10.19 14.37 -0.40
N ASP A 89 11.20 14.00 0.40
CA ASP A 89 11.04 13.57 1.80
C ASP A 89 10.14 14.53 2.58
N ASN A 90 9.13 13.97 3.24
CA ASN A 90 8.20 14.70 4.12
C ASN A 90 7.63 13.81 5.23
N GLU A 91 6.97 14.43 6.22
CA GLU A 91 6.41 13.73 7.39
C GLU A 91 5.02 13.12 7.17
N GLU A 92 4.40 13.34 6.00
CA GLU A 92 3.03 12.93 5.71
C GLU A 92 2.96 11.61 4.95
N PHE A 93 3.76 11.48 3.89
CA PHE A 93 3.79 10.33 3.01
C PHE A 93 5.23 9.88 2.72
N TRP A 94 5.80 9.08 3.63
CA TRP A 94 7.16 8.53 3.52
C TRP A 94 7.27 7.14 4.17
N SER A 95 8.40 6.44 3.99
CA SER A 95 8.57 5.11 4.59
C SER A 95 8.38 5.12 6.12
N GLY A 96 7.71 4.10 6.64
CA GLY A 96 7.41 3.94 8.07
C GLY A 96 6.07 4.53 8.53
N ILE A 97 5.31 5.21 7.67
CA ILE A 97 3.93 5.59 8.01
C ILE A 97 2.99 4.38 7.95
N GLU A 98 1.93 4.42 8.73
CA GLU A 98 0.82 3.48 8.62
C GLU A 98 -0.18 3.92 7.55
N LEU A 99 -0.71 2.95 6.80
CA LEU A 99 -1.77 3.15 5.84
C LEU A 99 -2.78 1.99 5.80
N PRO A 100 -4.04 2.27 5.41
CA PRO A 100 -5.05 1.26 5.18
C PRO A 100 -4.96 0.69 3.75
N PHE A 101 -5.25 -0.59 3.57
CA PHE A 101 -5.49 -1.17 2.25
C PHE A 101 -6.40 -2.41 2.34
N ALA A 102 -6.98 -2.80 1.21
CA ALA A 102 -7.81 -3.98 1.08
C ALA A 102 -7.14 -5.01 0.15
N ALA A 103 -7.61 -6.26 0.20
CA ALA A 103 -7.10 -7.33 -0.66
C ALA A 103 -7.09 -6.95 -2.16
N ARG A 104 -8.09 -6.17 -2.63
CA ARG A 104 -8.18 -5.71 -4.03
C ARG A 104 -7.02 -4.82 -4.48
N HIS A 105 -6.32 -4.16 -3.57
CA HIS A 105 -5.16 -3.32 -3.90
C HIS A 105 -3.86 -4.14 -4.10
N VAL A 106 -3.84 -5.41 -3.68
CA VAL A 106 -2.62 -6.23 -3.65
C VAL A 106 -2.29 -6.78 -5.04
N ILE A 107 -1.12 -6.41 -5.56
CA ILE A 107 -0.63 -6.83 -6.88
C ILE A 107 0.57 -7.79 -6.80
N ASN A 108 1.20 -7.93 -5.63
CA ASN A 108 2.21 -8.95 -5.36
C ASN A 108 2.31 -9.20 -3.85
N ILE A 109 2.85 -10.35 -3.45
CA ILE A 109 3.06 -10.73 -2.06
C ILE A 109 4.49 -11.26 -1.92
N ASP A 110 5.17 -10.84 -0.87
CA ASP A 110 6.36 -11.53 -0.36
C ASP A 110 6.08 -12.03 1.05
N GLY A 111 6.47 -13.28 1.30
CA GLY A 111 6.09 -14.01 2.51
C GLY A 111 6.87 -13.53 3.72
N ARG A 112 6.21 -13.46 4.86
CA ARG A 112 6.86 -13.05 6.11
C ARG A 112 8.03 -13.95 6.53
N ASP A 113 9.02 -13.34 7.17
CA ASP A 113 10.12 -14.01 7.86
C ASP A 113 10.26 -13.50 9.31
N GLU A 114 11.26 -13.99 10.04
CA GLU A 114 11.50 -13.58 11.43
C GLU A 114 11.74 -12.07 11.58
N ASN A 115 12.39 -11.44 10.59
CA ASN A 115 12.69 -10.01 10.61
C ASN A 115 11.44 -9.19 10.34
N THR A 116 10.67 -9.53 9.30
CA THR A 116 9.46 -8.77 8.95
C THR A 116 8.36 -8.93 9.99
N ILE A 117 8.27 -10.09 10.65
CA ILE A 117 7.40 -10.29 11.81
C ILE A 117 7.80 -9.34 12.95
N ALA A 118 9.10 -9.20 13.24
CA ALA A 118 9.58 -8.31 14.28
C ALA A 118 9.36 -6.83 13.93
N LEU A 119 9.53 -6.46 12.66
CA LEU A 119 9.23 -5.10 12.16
C LEU A 119 7.74 -4.77 12.27
N ALA A 120 6.86 -5.72 11.92
CA ALA A 120 5.41 -5.52 11.98
C ALA A 120 4.88 -5.32 13.41
N ALA A 121 5.65 -5.71 14.43
CA ALA A 121 5.31 -5.48 15.83
C ALA A 121 5.69 -4.08 16.33
N GLN A 122 6.45 -3.30 15.56
CA GLN A 122 6.90 -1.96 15.96
C GLN A 122 5.81 -0.91 15.73
N GLU A 123 5.91 0.20 16.46
CA GLU A 123 5.05 1.35 16.24
C GLU A 123 5.41 2.04 14.92
N PRO A 124 4.43 2.37 14.06
CA PRO A 124 4.70 3.13 12.85
C PRO A 124 5.15 4.55 13.23
N LYS A 125 5.95 5.18 12.36
CA LYS A 125 6.39 6.58 12.53
C LYS A 125 5.21 7.54 12.64
N ARG A 126 4.13 7.24 11.92
CA ARG A 126 2.86 7.97 11.93
C ARG A 126 1.71 7.00 11.78
N ARG A 127 0.67 7.14 12.61
CA ARG A 127 -0.55 6.32 12.52
C ARG A 127 -1.54 6.92 11.53
N TRP A 128 -2.27 6.07 10.83
CA TRP A 128 -3.34 6.53 9.94
C TRP A 128 -4.52 7.04 10.77
N GLN A 129 -5.04 8.22 10.44
CA GLN A 129 -6.18 8.77 11.15
C GLN A 129 -7.45 8.00 10.76
N LYS A 130 -8.06 7.34 11.76
CA LYS A 130 -9.19 6.41 11.57
C LYS A 130 -10.55 7.12 11.38
N SER A 131 -10.58 8.44 11.33
CA SER A 131 -11.78 9.31 11.34
C SER A 131 -12.11 9.87 9.98
#